data_AF-Q4RLZ9-F1
#
_entry.id   AF-Q4RLZ9-F1
#
_cell.length_a   1.000
_cell.length_b   1.000
_cell.length_c   1.000
_cell.angle_alpha   90.00
_cell.angle_beta   90.00
_cell.angle_gamma   90.00
#
_symmetry.space_group_name_H-M   'P 1'
#
loop_
_entity.id
_entity.type
_entity.pdbx_description
1 polymer ?
#
loop_
_entity_poly.entity_id
_entity_poly.type
_entity_poly.pdbx_seq_one_letter_code
_entity_poly.pdbx_strand_id
1 'polypeptide(L)' 'FVREIEKNDGCVLNIKQCYLGDVGCVVWDAAIVLAKYLETEYFHDPSSGWNVWAGKRVLELGSGTGAVGLMAATLG' A
#
# COMPACT_ATOMS: atom_id res chain seq x y z
N PHE A 1 16.79 5.83 2.89
CA PHE A 1 16.86 4.78 1.84
C PHE A 1 15.44 4.50 1.34
N VAL A 2 15.26 3.84 0.21
CA VAL A 2 13.93 3.63 -0.40
C VAL A 2 13.59 2.15 -0.37
N ARG A 3 12.34 1.82 -0.01
CA ARG A 3 11.72 0.51 -0.24
C ARG A 3 10.77 0.63 -1.41
N GLU A 4 10.97 -0.21 -2.40
CA GLU A 4 10.06 -0.34 -3.54
C GLU A 4 9.00 -1.41 -3.23
N ILE A 5 7.75 -1.12 -3.58
CA ILE A 5 6.63 -2.07 -3.56
C ILE A 5 6.01 -2.07 -4.96
N GLU A 6 6.15 -3.18 -5.67
CA GLU A 6 5.59 -3.37 -7.00
C GLU A 6 4.10 -3.69 -6.92
N LYS A 7 3.31 -2.95 -7.70
CA LYS A 7 1.86 -3.11 -7.86
C LYS A 7 1.55 -4.12 -8.96
N ASN A 8 0.32 -4.65 -8.96
CA ASN A 8 -0.12 -5.61 -9.97
C ASN A 8 -0.21 -5.02 -11.39
N ASP A 9 -0.31 -3.69 -11.52
CA ASP A 9 -0.29 -2.97 -12.79
C ASP A 9 1.14 -2.66 -13.29
N GLY A 10 2.17 -3.14 -12.60
CA GLY A 10 3.59 -2.93 -12.92
C GLY A 10 4.13 -1.56 -12.47
N CYS A 11 3.31 -0.68 -11.88
CA CYS A 11 3.80 0.54 -11.27
C CYS A 11 4.48 0.25 -9.91
N VAL A 12 5.33 1.18 -9.45
CA VAL A 12 6.11 0.99 -8.22
C VAL A 12 5.85 2.11 -7.22
N LEU A 13 5.48 1.74 -5.99
CA LEU A 13 5.45 2.66 -4.86
C LEU A 13 6.85 2.78 -4.26
N ASN A 14 7.38 3.99 -4.28
CA ASN A 14 8.68 4.33 -3.73
C ASN A 14 8.53 4.91 -2.32
N ILE A 15 8.71 4.06 -1.31
CA ILE A 15 8.52 4.44 0.10
C ILE A 15 9.85 4.83 0.73
N LYS A 16 9.97 6.09 1.15
CA LYS A 16 11.16 6.56 1.86
C LYS A 16 11.19 6.01 3.29
N GLN A 17 12.35 5.49 3.66
CA GLN A 17 12.68 4.98 4.99
C GLN A 17 13.88 5.73 5.57
N CYS A 18 13.94 5.81 6.89
CA CYS A 18 15.06 6.41 7.62
C CYS A 18 15.76 5.36 8.50
N TYR A 19 17.08 5.44 8.62
CA TYR A 19 17.84 4.64 9.60
C TYR A 19 17.83 5.26 11.00
N LEU A 20 17.62 6.58 11.07
CA LEU A 20 17.56 7.36 12.30
C LEU A 20 16.09 7.69 12.59
N GLY A 21 15.56 7.07 13.64
CA GLY A 21 14.15 7.12 14.01
C GLY A 21 13.80 5.87 14.82
N ASP A 22 12.59 5.85 15.39
CA ASP A 22 12.05 4.65 16.04
C ASP A 22 11.40 3.72 15.01
N VAL A 23 10.73 2.65 15.44
CA VAL A 23 10.12 1.59 14.61
C VAL A 23 9.18 2.07 13.48
N GLY A 24 8.70 3.31 13.50
CA GLY A 24 7.79 3.86 12.50
C GLY A 24 8.44 4.27 11.16
N CYS A 25 9.78 4.29 11.05
CA CYS A 25 10.46 4.81 9.87
C CYS A 25 10.89 3.75 8.83
N VAL A 26 10.43 2.51 9.00
CA VAL A 26 10.64 1.40 8.07
C VAL A 26 9.31 0.76 7.66
N VAL A 27 9.30 0.14 6.49
CA VAL A 27 8.21 -0.69 5.98
C VAL A 27 8.36 -2.06 6.61
N TRP A 28 7.41 -2.42 7.46
CA TRP A 28 7.31 -3.74 8.07
C TRP A 28 6.72 -4.75 7.10
N ASP A 29 7.09 -6.02 7.25
CA ASP A 29 6.61 -7.09 6.36
C ASP A 29 5.07 -7.20 6.36
N ALA A 30 4.41 -6.98 7.50
CA ALA A 30 2.95 -6.96 7.58
C ALA A 30 2.32 -5.85 6.72
N ALA A 31 2.98 -4.69 6.58
CA ALA A 31 2.52 -3.62 5.68
C ALA A 31 2.61 -4.06 4.21
N ILE A 32 3.63 -4.85 3.85
CA ILE A 32 3.79 -5.39 2.48
C ILE A 32 2.72 -6.44 2.20
N VAL A 33 2.51 -7.37 3.15
CA VAL A 33 1.47 -8.39 3.05
C VAL A 33 0.10 -7.74 2.86
N LEU A 34 -0.23 -6.75 3.70
CA LEU A 34 -1.51 -6.06 3.59
C LEU A 34 -1.62 -5.28 2.29
N ALA A 35 -0.59 -4.53 1.88
CA ALA A 35 -0.60 -3.79 0.62
C ALA A 35 -0.88 -4.71 -0.58
N LYS A 36 -0.21 -5.87 -0.66
CA LYS A 36 -0.47 -6.86 -1.73
C LYS A 36 -1.84 -7.52 -1.60
N TYR A 37 -2.33 -7.71 -0.38
CA TYR A 37 -3.67 -8.25 -0.15
C TYR A 37 -4.78 -7.33 -0.68
N LEU A 38 -4.63 -6.00 -0.55
CA LEU A 38 -5.59 -5.02 -1.09
C LEU A 38 -5.70 -5.08 -2.62
N GLU A 39 -4.65 -5.55 -3.31
CA GLU A 39 -4.62 -5.68 -4.77
C GLU A 39 -5.15 -7.03 -5.28
N THR A 40 -5.57 -7.95 -4.40
CA THR A 40 -6.13 -9.24 -4.84
C THR A 40 -7.45 -9.04 -5.57
N GLU A 41 -7.78 -9.95 -6.49
CA GLU A 41 -8.99 -9.88 -7.33
C GLU A 41 -10.30 -9.80 -6.52
N TYR A 42 -10.28 -10.27 -5.26
CA TYR A 42 -11.40 -10.11 -4.34
C TYR A 42 -11.75 -8.63 -4.10
N PHE A 43 -10.75 -7.75 -4.02
CA PHE A 43 -10.93 -6.32 -3.78
C PHE A 43 -10.75 -5.45 -5.03
N HIS A 44 -9.89 -5.86 -5.95
CA HIS A 44 -9.57 -5.09 -7.15
C HIS A 44 -9.28 -6.01 -8.33
N ASP A 45 -10.20 -6.04 -9.30
CA ASP A 45 -10.05 -6.74 -10.56
C ASP A 45 -10.28 -5.76 -11.72
N PRO A 46 -9.20 -5.24 -12.33
CA PRO A 46 -9.27 -4.34 -13.48
C PRO A 46 -9.97 -4.95 -14.70
N SER A 47 -9.94 -6.28 -14.86
CA SER A 47 -10.47 -6.95 -16.05
C SER A 47 -12.00 -6.96 -16.08
N SER A 48 -12.64 -7.06 -14.92
CA SER A 48 -14.10 -6.92 -14.75
C SER A 48 -14.55 -5.50 -14.41
N GLY A 49 -13.61 -4.59 -14.12
CA GLY A 49 -13.90 -3.25 -13.63
C GLY A 49 -14.34 -3.22 -12.15
N TRP A 50 -14.16 -4.32 -11.43
CA TRP A 50 -14.49 -4.43 -10.00
C TRP A 50 -13.44 -3.75 -9.14
N ASN A 51 -13.87 -2.83 -8.26
CA ASN A 51 -12.97 -2.11 -7.38
C ASN A 51 -13.69 -1.69 -6.09
N VAL A 52 -13.32 -2.33 -4.98
CA VAL A 52 -13.89 -2.06 -3.64
C VAL A 52 -13.39 -0.73 -3.07
N TRP A 53 -12.19 -0.30 -3.43
CA TRP A 53 -11.50 0.87 -2.87
C TRP A 53 -12.02 2.20 -3.46
N ALA A 54 -12.47 2.17 -4.71
CA ALA A 54 -12.97 3.33 -5.43
C ALA A 54 -13.99 4.16 -4.62
N GLY A 55 -13.64 5.42 -4.35
CA GLY A 55 -14.50 6.38 -3.66
C GLY A 55 -14.72 6.09 -2.16
N LYS A 56 -13.92 5.19 -1.55
CA LYS A 56 -13.97 4.96 -0.11
C LYS A 56 -13.16 6.01 0.65
N ARG A 57 -13.60 6.29 1.88
CA ARG A 57 -12.80 7.07 2.84
C ARG A 57 -12.09 6.09 3.76
N VAL A 58 -10.76 6.09 3.70
CA VAL A 58 -9.91 5.14 4.44
C VAL A 58 -9.13 5.89 5.53
N LEU A 59 -9.07 5.29 6.72
CA LEU A 59 -8.22 5.73 7.83
C LEU A 59 -7.23 4.61 8.15
N GLU A 60 -5.94 4.90 8.04
CA GLU A 60 -4.87 3.98 8.44
C GLU A 60 -4.35 4.39 9.84
N LEU A 61 -4.44 3.49 10.81
CA LEU A 61 -3.93 3.70 12.16
C LEU A 61 -2.54 3.07 12.29
N GLY A 62 -1.59 3.79 12.90
CA GLY A 62 -0.21 3.31 13.01
C GLY A 62 0.46 3.18 11.64
N SER A 63 0.25 4.16 10.76
CA SER A 63 0.65 4.09 9.35
C SER A 63 2.17 3.94 9.13
N GLY A 64 3.00 4.32 10.11
CA GLY A 64 4.45 4.30 9.96
C GLY A 64 4.88 5.09 8.74
N THR A 65 5.42 4.41 7.72
CA THR A 65 5.80 5.00 6.43
C THR A 65 4.63 5.35 5.51
N GLY A 66 3.40 4.96 5.87
CA GLY A 66 2.18 5.16 5.08
C GLY A 66 2.01 4.17 3.93
N ALA A 67 2.78 3.08 3.90
CA ALA A 67 2.81 2.17 2.76
C ALA A 67 1.45 1.58 2.38
N VAL A 68 0.63 1.20 3.38
CA VAL A 68 -0.69 0.59 3.10
C VAL A 68 -1.72 1.64 2.72
N GLY A 69 -1.76 2.77 3.43
CA GLY A 69 -2.65 3.89 3.09
C GLY A 69 -2.37 4.44 1.69
N LEU A 70 -1.09 4.55 1.31
CA LEU A 70 -0.69 4.92 -0.05
C LEU A 70 -1.12 3.88 -1.08
N MET A 71 -0.96 2.58 -0.80
CA MET A 71 -1.48 1.52 -1.67
C MET A 71 -2.99 1.67 -1.87
N ALA A 72 -3.76 1.79 -0.79
CA ALA A 72 -5.21 1.98 -0.85
C ALA A 72 -5.59 3.22 -1.68
N ALA A 73 -4.89 4.34 -1.50
CA ALA A 73 -5.13 5.56 -2.28
C ALA A 73 -4.83 5.40 -3.78
N THR A 74 -3.89 4.53 -4.15
CA THR A 74 -3.62 4.23 -5.57
C THR A 74 -4.63 3.29 -6.21
N LEU A 75 -5.46 2.64 -5.39
CA LEU A 75 -6.51 1.73 -5.84
C LEU A 75 -7.88 2.42 -5.96
N GLY A 76 -8.04 3.69 -5.60
CA GLY A 76 -9.21 4.51 -5.99
C GLY A 76 -9.93 5.24 -4.87
#